data_AF-A0A7S3DS33-F1
#
_entry.id   AF-A0A7S3DS33-F1
#
_cell.length_a   1.000
_cell.length_b   1.000
_cell.length_c   1.000
_cell.angle_alpha   90.00
_cell.angle_beta   90.00
_cell.angle_gamma   90.00
#
_symmetry.space_group_name_H-M   'P 1'
#
loop_
_entity.id
_entity.type
_entity.pdbx_description
1 polymer ?
#
loop_
_entity_poly.entity_id
_entity_poly.type
_entity_poly.pdbx_seq_one_letter_code
_entity_poly.pdbx_strand_id
1 'polypeptide(L)'
;MSYSPQPTKAAVTEKTKTTTSYGLGKLRFQKTHGTLGITSLPTVLWALYMVHNLQEQQETRTRDEVMVWSPRPHPAIALFSVSLAVLSTAALAMSAIPLLKQVPVCTVISKTWNIIPPHKEAFRRTVAIVGYLDLRLANEIGKATMILRLTSASDDPQQQWIEDWQGWFAKALSLYYFYFFLPRGSFDNGNTWVFVVPMFVGFGVDVYHQQQPEQQVLLVEDSSSSILSWREWNNSVVTVEYLLWTLLSTQIVAFMFTLGFRHIVPIRYGYWMAALVVFMLCAGMGVNYYAASSVFLSSQS
;
A
#
# COMPACT_ATOMS: atom_id res chain seq x y z
N MET A 1 49.21 36.22 39.33
CA MET A 1 48.04 35.47 38.81
C MET A 1 47.40 36.32 37.73
N SER A 2 47.62 35.97 36.46
CA SER A 2 47.16 36.75 35.30
C SER A 2 45.78 36.26 34.89
N TYR A 3 44.76 37.11 35.02
CA TYR A 3 43.40 36.82 34.57
C TYR A 3 43.35 36.91 33.03
N SER A 4 43.21 35.77 32.37
CA SER A 4 42.92 35.70 30.94
C SER A 4 41.45 36.05 30.71
N PRO A 5 41.12 37.05 29.88
CA PRO A 5 39.73 37.40 29.61
C PRO A 5 39.06 36.28 28.81
N GLN A 6 37.88 35.85 29.27
CA GLN A 6 37.05 34.90 28.54
C GLN A 6 36.51 35.53 27.25
N PRO A 7 36.46 34.78 26.13
CA PRO A 7 35.89 35.27 24.89
C PRO A 7 34.38 35.44 25.04
N THR A 8 33.93 36.68 24.86
CA THR A 8 32.54 37.10 24.80
C THR A 8 31.82 36.31 23.70
N LYS A 9 30.90 35.41 24.06
CA LYS A 9 30.03 34.73 23.10
C LYS A 9 29.23 35.79 22.34
N ALA A 10 29.52 35.93 21.06
CA ALA A 10 28.78 36.81 20.17
C ALA A 10 27.30 36.43 20.24
N ALA A 11 26.46 37.41 20.60
CA ALA A 11 25.02 37.29 20.56
C ALA A 11 24.62 37.00 19.11
N VAL A 12 24.26 35.74 18.84
CA VAL A 12 23.65 35.34 17.58
C VAL A 12 22.31 36.07 17.52
N THR A 13 22.28 37.18 16.78
CA THR A 13 21.05 37.90 16.48
C THR A 13 20.19 36.94 15.66
N GLU A 14 19.29 36.26 16.36
CA GLU A 14 18.25 35.43 15.79
C GLU A 14 17.39 36.35 14.92
N LYS A 15 17.76 36.47 13.64
CA LYS A 15 16.90 37.09 12.64
C LYS A 15 15.64 36.24 12.61
N THR A 16 14.64 36.66 13.38
CA THR A 16 13.25 36.23 13.29
C THR A 16 12.85 36.50 11.85
N LYS A 17 13.09 35.50 11.01
CA LYS A 17 12.74 35.52 9.60
C LYS A 17 11.23 35.59 9.63
N THR A 18 10.73 36.81 9.45
CA THR A 18 9.31 37.09 9.28
C THR A 18 8.79 36.03 8.35
N THR A 19 7.84 35.25 8.86
CA THR A 19 7.08 34.25 8.14
C THR A 19 6.72 34.84 6.80
N THR A 20 7.50 34.50 5.78
CA THR A 20 7.14 34.76 4.41
C THR A 20 5.84 33.99 4.25
N SER A 21 4.72 34.72 4.31
CA SER A 21 3.43 34.29 3.79
C SER A 21 3.75 33.45 2.58
N TYR A 22 3.52 32.14 2.69
CA TYR A 22 3.93 31.15 1.70
C TYR A 22 3.56 31.71 0.35
N GLY A 23 4.56 32.21 -0.37
CA GLY A 23 4.36 32.85 -1.65
C GLY A 23 3.75 31.79 -2.52
N LEU A 24 2.43 31.90 -2.72
CA LEU A 24 1.60 31.02 -3.52
C LEU A 24 2.12 31.07 -4.96
N GLY A 25 3.23 30.37 -5.23
CA GLY A 25 3.39 29.68 -6.47
C GLY A 25 2.21 28.70 -6.52
N LYS A 26 1.06 29.18 -7.01
CA LYS A 26 -0.15 28.38 -7.24
C LYS A 26 0.33 27.03 -7.75
N LEU A 27 0.13 25.96 -6.96
CA LEU A 27 0.35 24.58 -7.40
C LEU A 27 -0.49 24.41 -8.67
N ARG A 28 0.15 24.57 -9.83
CA ARG A 28 -0.52 24.45 -11.12
C ARG A 28 -0.52 22.97 -11.41
N PHE A 29 -1.58 22.31 -10.98
CA PHE A 29 -1.87 20.99 -11.48
C PHE A 29 -2.02 21.11 -12.99
N GLN A 30 -1.22 20.31 -13.70
CA GLN A 30 -1.55 20.02 -15.08
C GLN A 30 -2.98 19.47 -15.05
N LYS A 31 -3.86 20.03 -15.90
CA LYS A 31 -5.27 19.64 -15.95
C LYS A 31 -5.44 18.11 -15.98
N THR A 32 -4.51 17.44 -16.65
CA THR A 32 -4.37 15.98 -16.75
C THR A 32 -4.30 15.26 -15.40
N HIS A 33 -3.46 15.68 -14.45
CA HIS A 33 -3.34 14.98 -13.15
C HIS A 33 -4.62 15.08 -12.32
N GLY A 34 -5.26 16.25 -12.31
CA GLY A 34 -6.53 16.44 -11.60
C GLY A 34 -7.64 15.55 -12.18
N THR A 35 -7.75 15.49 -13.50
CA THR A 35 -8.70 14.60 -14.18
C THR A 35 -8.41 13.14 -13.85
N LEU A 36 -7.16 12.69 -13.96
CA LEU A 36 -6.76 11.32 -13.63
C LEU A 36 -7.14 10.95 -12.19
N GLY A 37 -6.93 11.86 -11.23
CA GLY A 37 -7.29 11.65 -9.83
C GLY A 37 -8.78 11.42 -9.66
N ILE A 38 -9.61 12.29 -10.23
CA ILE A 38 -11.07 12.18 -10.16
C ILE A 38 -11.57 10.91 -10.85
N THR A 39 -10.99 10.52 -11.99
CA THR A 39 -11.40 9.32 -12.72
C THR A 39 -10.93 8.02 -12.09
N SER A 40 -9.81 8.04 -11.36
CA SER A 40 -9.26 6.83 -10.74
C SER A 40 -10.14 6.30 -9.59
N LEU A 41 -10.75 7.19 -8.81
CA LEU A 41 -11.60 6.83 -7.66
C LEU A 41 -12.81 5.96 -8.08
N PRO A 42 -13.65 6.36 -9.06
CA PRO A 42 -14.71 5.50 -9.59
C PRO A 42 -14.20 4.16 -10.12
N THR A 43 -13.02 4.12 -10.76
CA THR A 43 -12.48 2.85 -11.28
C THR A 43 -12.10 1.88 -10.15
N VAL A 44 -11.52 2.37 -9.06
CA VAL A 44 -11.20 1.52 -7.89
C VAL A 44 -12.45 1.09 -7.15
N LEU A 45 -13.43 1.98 -6.96
CA LEU A 45 -14.71 1.63 -6.35
C LEU A 45 -15.49 0.60 -7.19
N TRP A 46 -15.45 0.74 -8.51
CA TRP A 46 -16.05 -0.25 -9.41
C TRP A 46 -15.36 -1.60 -9.32
N ALA A 47 -14.03 -1.63 -9.28
CA ALA A 47 -13.27 -2.85 -9.07
C ALA A 47 -13.61 -3.52 -7.72
N LEU A 48 -13.70 -2.74 -6.64
CA LEU A 48 -14.12 -3.22 -5.31
C LEU A 48 -15.51 -3.85 -5.37
N TYR A 49 -16.49 -3.14 -5.92
CA TYR A 49 -17.85 -3.65 -6.07
C TYR A 49 -17.89 -4.98 -6.83
N MET A 50 -17.15 -5.07 -7.94
CA MET A 50 -17.10 -6.29 -8.75
C MET A 50 -16.43 -7.47 -8.04
N VAL A 51 -15.34 -7.22 -7.30
CA VAL A 51 -14.65 -8.26 -6.53
C VAL A 51 -15.50 -8.73 -5.35
N HIS A 52 -16.13 -7.80 -4.63
CA HIS A 52 -16.99 -8.08 -3.50
C HIS A 52 -18.19 -8.96 -3.90
N ASN A 53 -18.91 -8.59 -4.97
CA ASN A 53 -20.02 -9.39 -5.49
C ASN A 53 -19.58 -10.79 -5.93
N LEU A 54 -18.35 -10.93 -6.47
CA LEU A 54 -17.83 -12.23 -6.88
C LEU A 54 -17.54 -13.12 -5.66
N GLN A 55 -16.98 -12.56 -4.58
CA GLN A 55 -16.73 -13.27 -3.32
C GLN A 55 -18.04 -13.70 -2.64
N GLU A 56 -19.01 -12.79 -2.52
CA GLU A 56 -20.32 -13.09 -1.92
C GLU A 56 -21.03 -14.25 -2.65
N GLN A 57 -20.93 -14.29 -3.98
CA GLN A 57 -21.47 -15.38 -4.77
C GLN A 57 -20.73 -16.71 -4.59
N GLN A 58 -19.41 -16.68 -4.39
CA GLN A 58 -18.63 -17.87 -4.08
C GLN A 58 -19.02 -18.44 -2.71
N GLU A 59 -19.19 -17.58 -1.70
CA GLU A 59 -19.62 -17.98 -0.37
C GLU A 59 -21.04 -18.55 -0.37
N THR A 60 -21.98 -17.88 -1.04
CA THR A 60 -23.37 -18.37 -1.15
C THR A 60 -23.42 -19.73 -1.81
N ARG A 61 -22.60 -19.97 -2.84
CA ARG A 61 -22.50 -21.28 -3.51
C ARG A 61 -22.00 -22.39 -2.57
N THR A 62 -21.10 -22.07 -1.65
CA THR A 62 -20.60 -23.07 -0.68
C THR A 62 -21.61 -23.38 0.42
N ARG A 63 -22.53 -22.46 0.73
CA ARG A 63 -23.55 -22.65 1.78
C ARG A 63 -24.83 -23.28 1.25
N ASP A 64 -25.30 -22.80 0.11
CA ASP A 64 -26.57 -23.22 -0.47
C ASP A 64 -26.28 -24.15 -1.65
N GLU A 65 -26.39 -25.47 -1.44
CA GLU A 65 -26.45 -26.44 -2.54
C GLU A 65 -27.63 -26.19 -3.50
N VAL A 66 -28.56 -25.29 -3.11
CA VAL A 66 -29.75 -24.93 -3.88
C VAL A 66 -29.43 -23.83 -4.89
N MET A 67 -29.57 -24.18 -6.16
CA MET A 67 -29.20 -23.38 -7.32
C MET A 67 -30.19 -22.22 -7.56
N VAL A 68 -30.04 -21.09 -6.85
CA VAL A 68 -30.80 -19.86 -7.16
C VAL A 68 -30.23 -19.19 -8.42
N TRP A 69 -31.08 -19.01 -9.43
CA TRP A 69 -30.75 -18.40 -10.72
C TRP A 69 -30.71 -16.86 -10.62
N SER A 70 -29.61 -16.32 -10.11
CA SER A 70 -29.28 -14.89 -10.26
C SER A 70 -28.30 -14.70 -11.43
N PRO A 71 -28.43 -13.65 -12.27
CA PRO A 71 -27.43 -13.33 -13.29
C PRO A 71 -26.05 -13.13 -12.65
N ARG A 72 -25.06 -13.87 -13.15
CA ARG A 72 -23.72 -13.94 -12.56
C ARG A 72 -22.81 -12.87 -13.16
N PRO A 73 -22.15 -11.99 -12.38
CA PRO A 73 -20.98 -11.28 -12.85
C PRO A 73 -19.93 -12.28 -13.32
N HIS A 74 -19.57 -12.20 -14.59
CA HIS A 74 -18.55 -13.06 -15.16
C HIS A 74 -17.19 -12.71 -14.53
N PRO A 75 -16.35 -13.68 -14.11
CA PRO A 75 -15.05 -13.42 -13.49
C PRO A 75 -14.14 -12.54 -14.36
N ALA A 76 -14.31 -12.61 -15.68
CA ALA A 76 -13.63 -11.73 -16.63
C ALA A 76 -13.95 -10.23 -16.44
N ILE A 77 -15.18 -9.87 -16.01
CA ILE A 77 -15.57 -8.48 -15.77
C ILE A 77 -14.88 -7.96 -14.51
N ALA A 78 -14.80 -8.77 -13.45
CA ALA A 78 -14.04 -8.42 -12.26
C ALA A 78 -12.55 -8.21 -12.60
N LEU A 79 -11.95 -9.16 -13.33
CA LEU A 79 -10.56 -9.06 -13.79
C LEU A 79 -10.29 -7.80 -14.63
N PHE A 80 -11.20 -7.50 -15.56
CA PHE A 80 -11.13 -6.28 -16.37
C PHE A 80 -11.21 -5.02 -15.50
N SER A 81 -12.10 -5.01 -14.51
CA SER A 81 -12.30 -3.87 -13.60
C SER A 81 -11.07 -3.63 -12.73
N VAL A 82 -10.46 -4.68 -12.16
CA VAL A 82 -9.19 -4.58 -11.41
C VAL A 82 -8.05 -4.12 -12.32
N SER A 83 -7.97 -4.63 -13.55
CA SER A 83 -6.96 -4.19 -14.51
C SER A 83 -7.08 -2.70 -14.84
N LEU A 84 -8.31 -2.22 -15.04
CA LEU A 84 -8.58 -0.80 -15.28
C LEU A 84 -8.20 0.06 -14.06
N ALA A 85 -8.49 -0.41 -12.84
CA ALA A 85 -8.08 0.25 -11.61
C ALA A 85 -6.55 0.36 -11.49
N VAL A 86 -5.81 -0.73 -11.77
CA VAL A 86 -4.33 -0.72 -11.76
C VAL A 86 -3.78 0.26 -12.80
N LEU A 87 -4.30 0.24 -14.03
CA LEU A 87 -3.82 1.14 -15.08
C LEU A 87 -4.12 2.62 -14.77
N SER A 88 -5.31 2.93 -14.25
CA SER A 88 -5.70 4.30 -13.93
C SER A 88 -4.86 4.88 -12.78
N THR A 89 -4.55 4.06 -11.78
CA THR A 89 -3.78 4.44 -10.60
C THR A 89 -2.28 4.50 -10.87
N ALA A 90 -1.74 3.59 -11.68
CA ALA A 90 -0.38 3.69 -12.20
C ALA A 90 -0.19 4.97 -13.02
N ALA A 91 -1.13 5.29 -13.92
CA ALA A 91 -1.10 6.54 -14.69
C ALA A 91 -1.16 7.78 -13.78
N LEU A 92 -2.01 7.74 -12.74
CA LEU A 92 -2.08 8.80 -11.74
C LEU A 92 -0.75 8.96 -10.99
N ALA A 93 -0.17 7.86 -10.51
CA ALA A 93 1.10 7.85 -9.77
C ALA A 93 2.26 8.40 -10.62
N MET A 94 2.35 7.98 -11.88
CA MET A 94 3.36 8.50 -12.82
C MET A 94 3.18 10.00 -13.09
N SER A 95 1.95 10.45 -13.28
CA SER A 95 1.65 11.87 -13.47
C SER A 95 1.91 12.72 -12.20
N ALA A 96 2.04 12.09 -11.03
CA ALA A 96 2.36 12.75 -9.77
C ALA A 96 3.85 13.09 -9.62
N ILE A 97 4.75 12.35 -10.29
CA ILE A 97 6.22 12.51 -10.14
C ILE A 97 6.69 13.95 -10.41
N PRO A 98 6.26 14.65 -11.48
CA PRO A 98 6.66 16.04 -11.71
C PRO A 98 6.22 17.01 -10.61
N LEU A 99 5.18 16.66 -9.84
CA LEU A 99 4.65 17.49 -8.75
C LEU A 99 5.57 17.50 -7.53
N LEU A 100 6.50 16.56 -7.39
CA LEU A 100 7.50 16.54 -6.30
C LEU A 100 8.29 17.84 -6.18
N LYS A 101 8.49 18.55 -7.30
CA LYS A 101 9.17 19.86 -7.32
C LYS A 101 8.37 20.95 -6.61
N GLN A 102 7.05 20.80 -6.56
CA GLN A 102 6.10 21.77 -5.99
C GLN A 102 5.75 21.47 -4.52
N VAL A 103 6.11 20.29 -4.01
CA VAL A 103 5.84 19.90 -2.62
C VAL A 103 6.73 20.72 -1.68
N PRO A 104 6.17 21.35 -0.62
CA PRO A 104 6.95 22.05 0.40
C PRO A 104 8.02 21.14 1.02
N VAL A 105 9.09 21.69 1.60
CA VAL A 105 10.17 20.86 2.16
C VAL A 105 9.71 20.15 3.43
N CYS A 106 9.18 20.91 4.40
CA CYS A 106 8.74 20.42 5.69
C CYS A 106 7.76 21.41 6.35
N THR A 107 6.93 20.92 7.26
CA THR A 107 6.11 21.73 8.16
C THR A 107 6.11 21.09 9.54
N VAL A 108 6.06 21.89 10.60
CA VAL A 108 5.99 21.37 11.97
C VAL A 108 4.54 20.97 12.24
N ILE A 109 4.29 19.67 12.40
CA ILE A 109 2.95 19.14 12.68
C ILE A 109 2.67 19.15 14.18
N SER A 110 3.66 18.72 14.97
CA SER A 110 3.58 18.70 16.43
C SER A 110 4.92 19.04 17.04
N LYS A 111 4.96 20.10 17.85
CA LYS A 111 6.16 20.50 18.60
C LYS A 111 6.45 19.53 19.75
N THR A 112 5.41 19.06 20.44
CA THR A 112 5.52 18.17 21.60
C THR A 112 6.18 16.84 21.24
N TRP A 113 5.90 16.32 20.05
CA TRP A 113 6.40 15.01 19.59
C TRP A 113 7.54 15.13 18.57
N ASN A 114 8.04 16.36 18.32
CA ASN A 114 9.04 16.66 17.29
C ASN A 114 8.72 16.03 15.91
N ILE A 115 7.45 16.13 15.48
CA ILE A 115 6.99 15.55 14.20
C ILE A 115 7.14 16.61 13.11
N ILE A 116 8.25 16.51 12.37
CA ILE A 116 8.60 17.41 11.27
C ILE A 116 8.77 16.58 10.00
N PRO A 117 7.68 16.19 9.34
CA PRO A 117 7.75 15.28 8.21
C PRO A 117 8.43 15.93 6.99
N PRO A 118 9.38 15.23 6.34
CA PRO A 118 9.91 15.64 5.05
C PRO A 118 8.85 15.36 3.96
N HIS A 119 8.05 16.36 3.59
CA HIS A 119 6.88 16.15 2.73
C HIS A 119 7.23 15.58 1.35
N LYS A 120 8.37 15.99 0.78
CA LYS A 120 8.84 15.45 -0.52
C LYS A 120 9.07 13.95 -0.45
N GLU A 121 9.68 13.48 0.64
CA GLU A 121 9.94 12.06 0.84
C GLU A 121 8.66 11.31 1.16
N ALA A 122 7.77 11.89 1.98
CA ALA A 122 6.44 11.33 2.23
C ALA A 122 5.65 11.16 0.92
N PHE A 123 5.65 12.18 0.05
CA PHE A 123 5.00 12.13 -1.26
C PHE A 123 5.62 11.06 -2.16
N ARG A 124 6.96 10.97 -2.22
CA ARG A 124 7.67 9.92 -2.98
C ARG A 124 7.28 8.53 -2.50
N ARG A 125 7.18 8.32 -1.19
CA ARG A 125 6.71 7.06 -0.61
C ARG A 125 5.27 6.78 -0.95
N THR A 126 4.37 7.76 -0.92
CA THR A 126 2.98 7.57 -1.35
C THR A 126 2.89 7.09 -2.80
N VAL A 127 3.66 7.69 -3.72
CA VAL A 127 3.75 7.20 -5.11
C VAL A 127 4.28 5.76 -5.15
N ALA A 128 5.27 5.43 -4.33
CA ALA A 128 5.80 4.07 -4.24
C ALA A 128 4.80 3.07 -3.64
N ILE A 129 3.95 3.47 -2.69
CA ILE A 129 2.87 2.62 -2.14
C ILE A 129 1.88 2.27 -3.24
N VAL A 130 1.44 3.26 -4.02
CA VAL A 130 0.54 3.01 -5.15
C VAL A 130 1.19 2.05 -6.14
N GLY A 131 2.44 2.29 -6.53
CA GLY A 131 3.17 1.38 -7.41
C GLY A 131 3.36 -0.04 -6.83
N TYR A 132 3.57 -0.17 -5.52
CA TYR A 132 3.64 -1.47 -4.84
C TYR A 132 2.29 -2.20 -4.92
N LEU A 133 1.19 -1.52 -4.60
CA LEU A 133 -0.16 -2.09 -4.65
C LEU A 133 -0.56 -2.47 -6.08
N ASP A 134 -0.19 -1.65 -7.06
CA ASP A 134 -0.42 -1.91 -8.48
C ASP A 134 0.34 -3.16 -8.95
N LEU A 135 1.61 -3.33 -8.53
CA LEU A 135 2.38 -4.54 -8.79
C LEU A 135 1.76 -5.78 -8.14
N ARG A 136 1.28 -5.66 -6.89
CA ARG A 136 0.59 -6.76 -6.19
C ARG A 136 -0.70 -7.15 -6.90
N LEU A 137 -1.55 -6.20 -7.23
CA LEU A 137 -2.79 -6.44 -7.98
C LEU A 137 -2.52 -6.99 -9.38
N ALA A 138 -1.48 -6.51 -10.07
CA ALA A 138 -1.07 -7.05 -11.35
C ALA A 138 -0.63 -8.52 -11.26
N ASN A 139 0.04 -8.92 -10.17
CA ASN A 139 0.36 -10.33 -9.92
C ASN A 139 -0.91 -11.17 -9.72
N GLU A 140 -1.90 -10.67 -8.98
CA GLU A 140 -3.19 -11.36 -8.81
C GLU A 140 -3.96 -11.49 -10.13
N ILE A 141 -3.98 -10.42 -10.95
CA ILE A 141 -4.53 -10.44 -12.32
C ILE A 141 -3.82 -11.49 -13.17
N GLY A 142 -2.48 -11.50 -13.14
CA GLY A 142 -1.65 -12.46 -13.86
C GLY A 142 -2.03 -13.90 -13.50
N LYS A 143 -2.01 -14.23 -12.20
CA LYS A 143 -2.43 -15.54 -11.67
C LYS A 143 -3.84 -15.92 -12.11
N ALA A 144 -4.82 -15.03 -11.94
CA ALA A 144 -6.21 -15.31 -12.31
C ALA A 144 -6.37 -15.55 -13.81
N THR A 145 -5.70 -14.76 -14.65
CA THR A 145 -5.71 -14.91 -16.11
C THR A 145 -5.12 -16.25 -16.52
N MET A 146 -4.04 -16.68 -15.86
CA MET A 146 -3.43 -17.98 -16.11
C MET A 146 -4.41 -19.08 -15.75
N ILE A 147 -4.92 -19.12 -14.52
CA ILE A 147 -5.87 -20.15 -14.06
C ILE A 147 -7.07 -20.28 -15.01
N LEU A 148 -7.63 -19.16 -15.48
CA LEU A 148 -8.72 -19.17 -16.47
C LEU A 148 -8.33 -19.79 -17.81
N ARG A 149 -7.06 -19.66 -18.24
CA ARG A 149 -6.53 -20.35 -19.43
C ARG A 149 -6.27 -21.84 -19.13
N LEU A 150 -5.82 -22.17 -17.92
CA LEU A 150 -5.45 -23.53 -17.49
C LEU A 150 -6.65 -24.46 -17.34
N THR A 151 -7.83 -23.96 -16.95
CA THR A 151 -9.05 -24.78 -16.91
C THR A 151 -9.47 -25.36 -18.27
N SER A 152 -8.72 -25.06 -19.34
CA SER A 152 -8.94 -25.55 -20.71
C SER A 152 -7.88 -26.54 -21.21
N ALA A 153 -6.77 -26.78 -20.49
CA ALA A 153 -5.66 -27.64 -20.94
C ALA A 153 -5.03 -28.43 -19.78
N SER A 154 -4.77 -29.72 -19.97
CA SER A 154 -4.44 -30.69 -18.91
C SER A 154 -2.94 -30.96 -18.71
N ASP A 155 -2.08 -29.94 -18.78
CA ASP A 155 -0.62 -30.18 -18.89
C ASP A 155 0.21 -29.61 -17.71
N ASP A 156 0.95 -30.50 -17.04
CA ASP A 156 2.01 -30.24 -16.04
C ASP A 156 2.98 -29.07 -16.32
N PRO A 157 3.46 -28.79 -17.55
CA PRO A 157 4.35 -27.65 -17.84
C PRO A 157 3.80 -26.28 -17.43
N GLN A 158 2.48 -26.15 -17.24
CA GLN A 158 1.87 -24.88 -16.88
C GLN A 158 2.01 -24.54 -15.40
N GLN A 159 2.15 -25.54 -14.52
CA GLN A 159 2.31 -25.31 -13.08
C GLN A 159 3.71 -24.78 -12.76
N GLN A 160 4.74 -25.35 -13.38
CA GLN A 160 6.12 -24.88 -13.26
C GLN A 160 6.26 -23.41 -13.68
N TRP A 161 5.56 -22.99 -14.74
CA TRP A 161 5.60 -21.60 -15.19
C TRP A 161 4.99 -20.61 -14.18
N ILE A 162 3.92 -21.01 -13.48
CA ILE A 162 3.33 -20.18 -12.41
C ILE A 162 4.33 -20.02 -11.26
N GLU A 163 5.00 -21.10 -10.86
CA GLU A 163 6.00 -21.09 -9.80
C GLU A 163 7.19 -20.20 -10.16
N ASP A 164 7.71 -20.34 -11.38
CA ASP A 164 8.78 -19.49 -11.92
C ASP A 164 8.38 -18.01 -11.93
N TRP A 165 7.16 -17.70 -12.38
CA TRP A 165 6.63 -16.35 -12.38
C TRP A 165 6.51 -15.78 -10.96
N GLN A 166 6.00 -16.55 -9.99
CA GLN A 166 5.92 -16.12 -8.59
C GLN A 166 7.31 -15.87 -8.00
N GLY A 167 8.28 -16.75 -8.25
CA GLY A 167 9.65 -16.58 -7.78
C GLY A 167 10.30 -15.30 -8.32
N TRP A 168 10.12 -15.01 -9.61
CA TRP A 168 10.57 -13.76 -10.22
C TRP A 168 9.85 -12.53 -9.66
N PHE A 169 8.53 -12.60 -9.54
CA PHE A 169 7.72 -11.51 -8.99
C PHE A 169 8.13 -11.19 -7.56
N ALA A 170 8.28 -12.19 -6.70
CA ALA A 170 8.69 -12.02 -5.30
C ALA A 170 10.06 -11.32 -5.21
N LYS A 171 11.03 -11.71 -6.03
CA LYS A 171 12.35 -11.05 -6.10
C LYS A 171 12.23 -9.59 -6.54
N ALA A 172 11.47 -9.32 -7.60
CA ALA A 172 11.26 -7.96 -8.10
C ALA A 172 10.55 -7.08 -7.06
N LEU A 173 9.53 -7.61 -6.40
CA LEU A 173 8.80 -6.93 -5.33
C LEU A 173 9.71 -6.64 -4.12
N SER A 174 10.60 -7.57 -3.78
CA SER A 174 11.58 -7.40 -2.69
C SER A 174 12.56 -6.27 -2.99
N LEU A 175 13.10 -6.23 -4.22
CA LEU A 175 13.97 -5.15 -4.67
C LEU A 175 13.24 -3.80 -4.63
N TYR A 176 11.99 -3.76 -5.11
CA TYR A 176 11.15 -2.57 -5.04
C TYR A 176 10.96 -2.11 -3.60
N TYR A 177 10.64 -3.05 -2.70
CA TYR A 177 10.42 -2.80 -1.29
C TYR A 177 11.65 -2.19 -0.60
N PHE A 178 12.82 -2.83 -0.72
CA PHE A 178 14.06 -2.31 -0.13
C PHE A 178 14.49 -0.99 -0.75
N TYR A 179 14.22 -0.78 -2.04
CA TYR A 179 14.57 0.47 -2.69
C TYR A 179 13.74 1.64 -2.17
N PHE A 180 12.42 1.49 -1.99
CA PHE A 180 11.53 2.61 -1.63
C PHE A 180 11.22 2.75 -0.13
N PHE A 181 11.16 1.64 0.62
CA PHE A 181 10.66 1.66 2.00
C PHE A 181 11.72 1.50 3.07
N LEU A 182 12.97 1.15 2.70
CA LEU A 182 14.05 1.07 3.68
C LEU A 182 14.15 2.41 4.44
N PRO A 183 14.08 2.41 5.79
CA PRO A 183 14.13 3.62 6.58
C PRO A 183 15.52 4.25 6.47
N ARG A 184 15.66 5.19 5.54
CA ARG A 184 16.85 6.02 5.36
C ARG A 184 16.62 7.39 6.01
N GLY A 185 17.62 7.89 6.74
CA GLY A 185 17.60 9.21 7.38
C GLY A 185 17.79 9.17 8.89
N SER A 186 17.54 10.31 9.55
CA SER A 186 17.62 10.42 11.02
C SER A 186 16.41 9.76 11.69
N PHE A 187 16.69 8.99 12.74
CA PHE A 187 15.70 8.38 13.63
C PHE A 187 15.30 9.29 14.80
N ASP A 188 15.83 10.51 14.85
CA ASP A 188 15.55 11.50 15.91
C ASP A 188 14.24 12.26 15.65
N ASN A 189 13.61 12.02 14.50
CA ASN A 189 12.34 12.62 14.08
C ASN A 189 11.19 11.63 14.31
N GLY A 190 10.15 12.07 15.02
CA GLY A 190 8.97 11.27 15.29
C GLY A 190 8.28 10.75 14.02
N ASN A 191 8.44 11.44 12.89
CA ASN A 191 7.92 10.98 11.59
C ASN A 191 8.45 9.59 11.18
N THR A 192 9.72 9.28 11.46
CA THR A 192 10.32 7.99 11.10
C THR A 192 9.61 6.85 11.82
N TRP A 193 9.37 7.01 13.12
CA TRP A 193 8.71 6.01 13.96
C TRP A 193 7.21 5.88 13.70
N VAL A 194 6.52 6.98 13.38
CA VAL A 194 5.07 6.97 13.18
C VAL A 194 4.68 6.47 11.78
N PHE A 195 5.47 6.79 10.74
CA PHE A 195 5.07 6.50 9.37
C PHE A 195 6.01 5.53 8.65
N VAL A 196 7.32 5.67 8.83
CA VAL A 196 8.30 4.94 7.99
C VAL A 196 8.51 3.53 8.51
N VAL A 197 8.75 3.37 9.81
CA VAL A 197 8.96 2.06 10.42
C VAL A 197 7.72 1.17 10.29
N PRO A 198 6.49 1.62 10.63
CA PRO A 198 5.30 0.78 10.47
C PRO A 198 5.05 0.36 9.02
N MET A 199 5.29 1.27 8.07
CA MET A 199 5.18 0.99 6.64
C MET A 199 6.22 -0.03 6.18
N PHE A 200 7.48 0.13 6.60
CA PHE A 200 8.55 -0.82 6.31
C PHE A 200 8.25 -2.20 6.88
N VAL A 201 7.79 -2.28 8.14
CA VAL A 201 7.43 -3.57 8.76
C VAL A 201 6.23 -4.19 8.06
N GLY A 202 5.15 -3.42 7.83
CA GLY A 202 3.92 -3.93 7.21
C GLY A 202 4.15 -4.49 5.80
N PHE A 203 4.83 -3.74 4.92
CA PHE A 203 5.18 -4.25 3.59
C PHE A 203 6.25 -5.35 3.65
N GLY A 204 7.14 -5.32 4.64
CA GLY A 204 8.14 -6.37 4.84
C GLY A 204 7.50 -7.73 5.14
N VAL A 205 6.46 -7.74 5.96
CA VAL A 205 5.67 -8.95 6.25
C VAL A 205 4.99 -9.46 4.98
N ASP A 206 4.33 -8.61 4.20
CA ASP A 206 3.70 -9.04 2.93
C ASP A 206 4.74 -9.60 1.95
N VAL A 207 5.88 -8.92 1.77
CA VAL A 207 6.98 -9.38 0.89
C VAL A 207 7.54 -10.72 1.36
N TYR A 208 7.75 -10.89 2.66
CA TYR A 208 8.24 -12.15 3.23
C TYR A 208 7.30 -13.32 2.87
N HIS A 209 5.99 -13.12 2.99
CA HIS A 209 5.03 -14.16 2.60
C HIS A 209 4.93 -14.37 1.08
N GLN A 210 5.26 -13.37 0.24
CA GLN A 210 5.39 -13.60 -1.21
C GLN A 210 6.63 -14.42 -1.59
N GLN A 211 7.68 -14.44 -0.75
CA GLN A 211 8.94 -15.15 -1.03
C GLN A 211 8.92 -16.66 -0.72
N GLN A 212 7.81 -17.21 -0.23
CA GLN A 212 7.72 -18.63 0.15
C GLN A 212 6.94 -19.52 -0.85
N PRO A 213 7.19 -19.51 -2.17
CA PRO A 213 6.51 -20.43 -3.08
C PRO A 213 7.02 -21.88 -2.93
N GLU A 214 8.28 -22.10 -2.55
CA GLU A 214 8.96 -23.41 -2.62
C GLU A 214 8.66 -24.39 -1.47
N GLN A 215 8.06 -23.96 -0.36
CA GLN A 215 7.97 -24.80 0.85
C GLN A 215 6.79 -25.79 0.86
N GLN A 216 6.03 -25.94 -0.23
CA GLN A 216 4.81 -26.77 -0.26
C GLN A 216 5.01 -28.25 -0.66
N VAL A 217 6.18 -28.68 -1.14
CA VAL A 217 6.30 -30.04 -1.73
C VAL A 217 7.08 -31.05 -0.88
N LEU A 218 7.86 -30.65 0.14
CA LEU A 218 8.82 -31.58 0.77
C LEU A 218 8.79 -31.71 2.30
N LEU A 219 7.81 -31.14 2.99
CA LEU A 219 7.64 -31.34 4.44
C LEU A 219 6.19 -31.74 4.76
N VAL A 220 5.77 -32.86 4.18
CA VAL A 220 4.75 -33.71 4.80
C VAL A 220 5.52 -34.65 5.72
N GLU A 221 5.11 -34.66 6.99
CA GLU A 221 5.66 -35.40 8.15
C GLU A 221 6.60 -34.58 9.03
N ASP A 222 6.03 -34.19 10.17
CA ASP A 222 6.69 -33.67 11.36
C ASP A 222 7.33 -32.28 11.28
N SER A 223 6.52 -31.24 11.54
CA SER A 223 6.73 -30.37 12.72
C SER A 223 5.76 -29.18 12.74
N SER A 224 5.12 -29.02 13.89
CA SER A 224 4.07 -28.08 14.27
C SER A 224 4.55 -26.62 14.41
N SER A 225 4.90 -25.95 13.31
CA SER A 225 5.16 -24.50 13.31
C SER A 225 4.37 -23.74 12.23
N SER A 226 3.08 -23.51 12.53
CA SER A 226 2.31 -22.25 12.50
C SER A 226 2.55 -21.14 11.43
N ILE A 227 3.29 -21.35 10.35
CA ILE A 227 3.47 -20.34 9.31
C ILE A 227 2.46 -20.61 8.18
N LEU A 228 1.49 -19.71 8.03
CA LEU A 228 0.52 -19.73 6.92
C LEU A 228 1.30 -19.77 5.60
N SER A 229 0.94 -20.73 4.74
CA SER A 229 1.52 -20.82 3.40
C SER A 229 1.24 -19.55 2.59
N TRP A 230 2.07 -19.24 1.59
CA TRP A 230 1.88 -18.07 0.71
C TRP A 230 0.47 -18.01 0.09
N ARG A 231 -0.10 -19.17 -0.21
CA ARG A 231 -1.44 -19.31 -0.79
C ARG A 231 -2.51 -18.94 0.23
N GLU A 232 -2.37 -19.40 1.48
CA GLU A 232 -3.25 -19.01 2.57
C GLU A 232 -3.09 -17.52 2.90
N TRP A 233 -1.87 -16.98 2.93
CA TRP A 233 -1.63 -15.55 3.14
C TRP A 233 -2.39 -14.68 2.12
N ASN A 234 -2.26 -14.99 0.84
CA ASN A 234 -2.95 -14.24 -0.23
C ASN A 234 -4.46 -14.47 -0.26
N ASN A 235 -4.93 -15.64 0.16
CA ASN A 235 -6.36 -15.97 0.13
C ASN A 235 -7.11 -15.53 1.41
N SER A 236 -6.42 -15.42 2.54
CA SER A 236 -7.04 -15.18 3.85
C SER A 236 -6.62 -13.90 4.53
N VAL A 237 -5.39 -13.40 4.29
CA VAL A 237 -4.87 -12.21 4.98
C VAL A 237 -4.87 -10.99 4.06
N VAL A 238 -4.22 -11.10 2.90
CA VAL A 238 -4.04 -10.01 1.92
C VAL A 238 -4.79 -10.35 0.63
N THR A 239 -6.12 -10.31 0.71
CA THR A 239 -7.00 -10.57 -0.43
C THR A 239 -6.96 -9.45 -1.47
N VAL A 240 -7.45 -9.72 -2.69
CA VAL A 240 -7.61 -8.69 -3.75
C VAL A 240 -8.48 -7.54 -3.25
N GLU A 241 -9.54 -7.84 -2.52
CA GLU A 241 -10.42 -6.85 -1.90
C GLU A 241 -9.67 -5.98 -0.89
N TYR A 242 -8.86 -6.58 -0.02
CA TYR A 242 -8.03 -5.84 0.94
C TYR A 242 -7.02 -4.93 0.23
N LEU A 243 -6.36 -5.40 -0.84
CA LEU A 243 -5.45 -4.60 -1.65
C LEU A 243 -6.15 -3.40 -2.29
N LEU A 244 -7.36 -3.59 -2.82
CA LEU A 244 -8.16 -2.52 -3.41
C LEU A 244 -8.64 -1.50 -2.37
N TRP A 245 -9.04 -1.93 -1.17
CA TRP A 245 -9.36 -1.03 -0.05
C TRP A 245 -8.14 -0.21 0.39
N THR A 246 -6.97 -0.85 0.41
CA THR A 246 -5.70 -0.19 0.71
C THR A 246 -5.35 0.85 -0.37
N LEU A 247 -5.56 0.52 -1.65
CA LEU A 247 -5.35 1.41 -2.78
C LEU A 247 -6.31 2.62 -2.74
N LEU A 248 -7.59 2.39 -2.47
CA LEU A 248 -8.59 3.44 -2.30
C LEU A 248 -8.22 4.37 -1.13
N SER A 249 -7.86 3.80 0.02
CA SER A 249 -7.46 4.57 1.20
C SER A 249 -6.22 5.41 0.92
N THR A 250 -5.25 4.87 0.18
CA THR A 250 -4.05 5.58 -0.24
C THR A 250 -4.39 6.77 -1.15
N GLN A 251 -5.33 6.62 -2.08
CA GLN A 251 -5.80 7.73 -2.94
C GLN A 251 -6.51 8.82 -2.15
N ILE A 252 -7.37 8.45 -1.20
CA ILE A 252 -8.06 9.42 -0.33
C ILE A 252 -7.04 10.22 0.48
N VAL A 253 -6.06 9.54 1.08
CA VAL A 253 -4.97 10.20 1.84
C VAL A 253 -4.14 11.11 0.93
N ALA A 254 -3.77 10.65 -0.27
CA ALA A 254 -3.03 11.45 -1.25
C ALA A 254 -3.83 12.70 -1.70
N PHE A 255 -5.14 12.56 -1.88
CA PHE A 255 -6.03 13.68 -2.17
C PHE A 255 -6.10 14.67 -1.01
N MET A 256 -6.21 14.19 0.23
CA MET A 256 -6.17 15.05 1.42
C MET A 256 -4.85 15.82 1.55
N PHE A 257 -3.71 15.19 1.25
CA PHE A 257 -2.42 15.89 1.20
C PHE A 257 -2.38 16.93 0.08
N THR A 258 -3.00 16.65 -1.06
CA THR A 258 -3.14 17.62 -2.16
C THR A 258 -3.93 18.86 -1.71
N LEU A 259 -5.04 18.68 -0.99
CA LEU A 259 -5.79 19.79 -0.38
C LEU A 259 -4.94 20.53 0.67
N GLY A 260 -4.15 19.77 1.44
CA GLY A 260 -3.19 20.26 2.42
C GLY A 260 -2.15 21.21 1.85
N PHE A 261 -1.47 20.78 0.78
CA PHE A 261 -0.44 21.57 0.10
C PHE A 261 -1.01 22.80 -0.62
N ARG A 262 -2.30 22.81 -0.92
CA ARG A 262 -3.01 23.97 -1.46
C ARG A 262 -3.56 24.91 -0.39
N HIS A 263 -3.32 24.62 0.89
CA HIS A 263 -3.87 25.38 2.02
C HIS A 263 -5.41 25.42 2.07
N ILE A 264 -6.10 24.48 1.41
CA ILE A 264 -7.56 24.35 1.51
C ILE A 264 -7.92 23.72 2.85
N VAL A 265 -7.13 22.72 3.26
CA VAL A 265 -7.26 22.02 4.53
C VAL A 265 -5.93 22.13 5.28
N PRO A 266 -5.90 22.29 6.61
CA PRO A 266 -4.65 22.22 7.37
C PRO A 266 -3.94 20.88 7.18
N ILE A 267 -2.66 20.92 6.77
CA ILE A 267 -1.86 19.71 6.47
C ILE A 267 -1.77 18.71 7.63
N ARG A 268 -1.90 19.20 8.88
CA ARG A 268 -1.99 18.37 10.09
C ARG A 268 -3.08 17.30 10.00
N TYR A 269 -4.24 17.62 9.40
CA TYR A 269 -5.33 16.65 9.26
C TYR A 269 -4.96 15.55 8.26
N GLY A 270 -4.20 15.85 7.21
CA GLY A 270 -3.68 14.84 6.29
C GLY A 270 -2.78 13.82 7.00
N TYR A 271 -1.90 14.28 7.90
CA TYR A 271 -1.05 13.39 8.70
C TYR A 271 -1.84 12.54 9.70
N TRP A 272 -2.82 13.11 10.40
CA TRP A 272 -3.67 12.35 11.31
C TRP A 272 -4.52 11.30 10.59
N MET A 273 -5.10 11.67 9.44
CA MET A 273 -5.84 10.72 8.60
C MET A 273 -4.93 9.60 8.08
N ALA A 274 -3.71 9.92 7.64
CA ALA A 274 -2.75 8.91 7.20
C ALA A 274 -2.39 7.94 8.33
N ALA A 275 -2.12 8.46 9.54
CA ALA A 275 -1.81 7.62 10.70
C ALA A 275 -2.98 6.72 11.08
N LEU A 276 -4.21 7.25 11.08
CA LEU A 276 -5.43 6.49 11.34
C LEU A 276 -5.61 5.36 10.30
N VAL A 277 -5.44 5.68 9.02
CA VAL A 277 -5.56 4.69 7.93
C VAL A 277 -4.52 3.59 8.08
N VAL A 278 -3.26 3.94 8.31
CA VAL A 278 -2.20 2.94 8.55
C VAL A 278 -2.53 2.05 9.74
N PHE A 279 -2.98 2.63 10.85
CA PHE A 279 -3.40 1.88 12.03
C PHE A 279 -4.54 0.91 11.72
N MET A 280 -5.59 1.37 11.04
CA MET A 280 -6.73 0.53 10.66
C MET A 280 -6.34 -0.60 9.71
N LEU A 281 -5.43 -0.34 8.77
CA LEU A 281 -4.91 -1.37 7.86
C LEU A 281 -4.11 -2.42 8.62
N CYS A 282 -3.20 -2.02 9.51
CA CYS A 282 -2.45 -2.95 10.35
C CYS A 282 -3.37 -3.77 11.27
N ALA A 283 -4.39 -3.13 11.87
CA ALA A 283 -5.37 -3.81 12.70
C ALA A 283 -6.19 -4.82 11.88
N GLY A 284 -6.64 -4.44 10.68
CA GLY A 284 -7.34 -5.31 9.74
C GLY A 284 -6.50 -6.53 9.34
N MET A 285 -5.22 -6.34 8.99
CA MET A 285 -4.31 -7.46 8.72
C MET A 285 -4.17 -8.39 9.93
N GLY A 286 -4.03 -7.83 11.14
CA GLY A 286 -3.94 -8.62 12.36
C GLY A 286 -5.19 -9.47 12.58
N VAL A 287 -6.38 -8.87 12.46
CA VAL A 287 -7.66 -9.58 12.57
C VAL A 287 -7.77 -10.70 11.54
N ASN A 288 -7.45 -10.44 10.28
CA ASN A 288 -7.49 -11.45 9.22
C ASN A 288 -6.51 -12.59 9.48
N TYR A 289 -5.30 -12.28 9.96
CA TYR A 289 -4.31 -13.28 10.33
C TYR A 289 -4.76 -14.19 11.47
N TYR A 290 -5.35 -13.62 12.54
CA TYR A 290 -5.90 -14.40 13.64
C TYR A 290 -7.08 -15.27 13.19
N ALA A 291 -7.97 -14.72 12.36
CA ALA A 291 -9.10 -15.48 11.80
C ALA A 291 -8.60 -16.68 10.97
N ALA A 292 -7.66 -16.46 10.06
CA ALA A 292 -7.06 -17.52 9.24
C ALA A 292 -6.40 -18.62 10.10
N SER A 293 -5.63 -18.21 11.11
CA SER A 293 -4.96 -19.14 12.03
C SER A 293 -5.96 -19.97 12.85
N SER A 294 -7.09 -19.37 13.26
CA SER A 294 -8.11 -20.08 14.03
C SER A 294 -8.84 -21.16 13.22
N VAL A 295 -9.14 -20.88 11.95
CA VAL A 295 -9.78 -21.85 11.04
C VAL A 295 -8.84 -23.05 10.81
N PHE A 296 -7.55 -22.77 10.59
CA PHE A 296 -6.55 -23.82 10.42
C PHE A 296 -6.46 -24.75 11.64
N LEU A 297 -6.36 -24.19 12.85
CA LEU A 297 -6.32 -24.99 14.09
C LEU A 297 -7.58 -25.84 14.29
N SER A 298 -8.76 -25.31 13.95
CA SER A 298 -10.02 -26.07 14.05
C SER A 298 -10.15 -27.22 13.06
N SER A 299 -9.42 -27.16 11.93
CA SER A 299 -9.44 -28.22 10.92
C SER A 299 -8.54 -29.41 11.26
N GLN A 300 -7.64 -29.26 12.24
CA GLN A 300 -6.70 -30.31 12.67
C GLN A 300 -7.20 -31.12 13.88
N SER A 301 -8.24 -30.66 14.56
CA SER A 301 -8.88 -31.32 15.71
C SER A 301 -10.04 -32.19 15.30
#